data_AF-A0A7V9D333-F1
#
_entry.id   AF-A0A7V9D333-F1
#
_cell.length_a   1.000
_cell.length_b   1.000
_cell.length_c   1.000
_cell.angle_alpha   90.00
_cell.angle_beta   90.00
_cell.angle_gamma   90.00
#
_symmetry.space_group_name_H-M   'P 1'
#
loop_
_entity.id
_entity.type
_entity.pdbx_description
1 polymer ?
#
loop_
_entity_poly.entity_id
_entity_poly.type
_entity_poly.pdbx_seq_one_letter_code
_entity_poly.pdbx_strand_id
1 'polypeptide(L)'
;MDNSSPEAPMVVDHDDPDSIAEVAAAYALDALSAHETRQVRDYLPGCIKCREAVAQMSEPAGMLSYTVEPVEPPDELRRKVLERSRRESAGPPGTPIVQEPE
;
A
#
# COMPACT_ATOMS: atom_id res chain seq x y z
N MET A 1 -29.56 3.82 -9.62
CA MET A 1 -28.09 3.87 -9.84
C MET A 1 -27.49 2.70 -9.09
N ASP A 2 -27.68 1.55 -9.67
CA ASP A 2 -27.42 0.23 -9.14
C ASP A 2 -26.11 -0.19 -9.82
N ASN A 3 -25.00 0.20 -9.20
CA ASN A 3 -23.65 -0.12 -9.66
C ASN A 3 -23.31 -1.58 -9.30
N SER A 4 -24.12 -2.51 -9.81
CA SER A 4 -23.98 -3.96 -9.64
C SER A 4 -23.61 -4.59 -10.97
N SER A 5 -22.55 -4.06 -11.60
CA SER A 5 -21.83 -4.87 -12.58
C SER A 5 -20.99 -5.87 -11.77
N PRO A 6 -21.04 -7.19 -12.06
CA PRO A 6 -20.18 -8.13 -11.38
C PRO A 6 -18.73 -7.76 -11.72
N GLU A 7 -18.00 -7.23 -10.74
CA GLU A 7 -16.57 -6.93 -10.87
C GLU A 7 -15.86 -8.26 -11.14
N ALA A 8 -15.48 -8.47 -12.41
CA ALA A 8 -14.76 -9.67 -12.80
C ALA A 8 -13.50 -9.83 -11.94
N PRO A 9 -13.12 -11.06 -11.57
CA PRO A 9 -11.91 -11.28 -10.79
C PRO A 9 -10.72 -10.71 -11.56
N MET A 10 -9.81 -10.04 -10.86
CA MET A 10 -8.58 -9.57 -11.48
C MET A 10 -7.73 -10.81 -11.75
N VAL A 11 -7.49 -11.12 -13.02
CA VAL A 11 -6.67 -12.25 -13.41
C VAL A 11 -5.23 -11.76 -13.53
N VAL A 12 -4.37 -12.26 -12.66
CA VAL A 12 -2.93 -12.06 -12.73
C VAL A 12 -2.32 -13.34 -13.27
N ASP A 13 -1.62 -13.26 -14.38
CA ASP A 13 -0.85 -14.37 -14.93
C ASP A 13 0.49 -14.45 -14.20
N HIS A 14 0.56 -15.29 -13.15
CA HIS A 14 1.70 -15.36 -12.22
C HIS A 14 2.99 -15.94 -12.84
N ASP A 15 2.92 -16.39 -14.09
CA ASP A 15 4.06 -16.85 -14.89
C ASP A 15 4.55 -15.80 -15.88
N ASP A 16 3.76 -14.76 -16.14
CA ASP A 16 4.10 -13.67 -17.05
C ASP A 16 4.66 -12.46 -16.25
N PRO A 17 5.92 -12.05 -16.50
CA PRO A 17 6.54 -10.98 -15.73
C PRO A 17 5.90 -9.62 -15.97
N ASP A 18 5.35 -9.38 -17.16
CA ASP A 18 4.71 -8.11 -17.50
C ASP A 18 3.35 -7.99 -16.78
N SER A 19 2.56 -9.06 -16.73
CA SER A 19 1.31 -9.13 -15.95
C SER A 19 1.53 -8.84 -14.46
N ILE A 20 2.60 -9.40 -13.87
CA ILE A 20 2.97 -9.12 -12.48
C ILE A 20 3.38 -7.65 -12.32
N ALA A 21 4.18 -7.10 -13.24
CA ALA A 21 4.67 -5.73 -13.17
C ALA A 21 3.54 -4.70 -13.28
N GLU A 22 2.57 -4.93 -14.17
CA GLU A 22 1.40 -4.05 -14.35
C GLU A 22 0.58 -3.94 -13.06
N VAL A 23 0.23 -5.07 -12.44
CA VAL A 23 -0.55 -5.08 -11.20
C VAL A 23 0.26 -4.56 -10.02
N ALA A 24 1.56 -4.86 -9.95
CA ALA A 24 2.44 -4.32 -8.93
C ALA A 24 2.54 -2.78 -8.99
N ALA A 25 2.68 -2.21 -10.20
CA ALA A 25 2.73 -0.77 -10.41
C ALA A 25 1.39 -0.11 -10.05
N ALA A 26 0.26 -0.67 -10.52
CA ALA A 26 -1.07 -0.15 -10.20
C ALA A 26 -1.38 -0.22 -8.70
N TYR A 27 -0.99 -1.31 -8.03
CA TYR A 27 -1.13 -1.46 -6.59
C TYR A 27 -0.25 -0.46 -5.82
N ALA A 28 1.02 -0.30 -6.21
CA ALA A 28 1.96 0.63 -5.55
C ALA A 28 1.53 2.10 -5.68
N LEU A 29 0.87 2.47 -6.78
CA LEU A 29 0.34 3.81 -7.01
C LEU A 29 -1.08 4.04 -6.43
N ASP A 30 -1.65 3.05 -5.74
CA ASP A 30 -3.03 3.05 -5.26
C ASP A 30 -4.05 3.36 -6.39
N ALA A 31 -3.74 2.89 -7.61
CA ALA A 31 -4.53 3.13 -8.82
C ALA A 31 -5.57 2.03 -9.10
N LEU A 32 -5.58 0.98 -8.29
CA LEU A 32 -6.57 -0.10 -8.35
C LEU A 32 -7.88 0.32 -7.68
N SER A 33 -9.00 -0.24 -8.15
CA SER A 33 -10.27 -0.11 -7.43
C SER A 33 -10.19 -0.75 -6.04
N ALA A 34 -11.09 -0.37 -5.13
CA ALA A 34 -11.14 -0.97 -3.80
C ALA A 34 -11.34 -2.50 -3.84
N HIS A 35 -12.05 -3.02 -4.84
CA HIS A 35 -12.24 -4.46 -5.03
C HIS A 35 -10.96 -5.14 -5.51
N GLU A 36 -10.30 -4.59 -6.52
CA GLU A 36 -9.00 -5.06 -7.02
C GLU A 36 -7.93 -5.04 -5.93
N THR A 37 -7.82 -3.96 -5.16
CA THR A 37 -6.88 -3.86 -4.03
C THR A 37 -7.11 -4.94 -2.98
N ARG A 38 -8.37 -5.32 -2.71
CA ARG A 38 -8.68 -6.46 -1.81
C ARG A 38 -8.17 -7.78 -2.40
N GLN A 39 -8.47 -8.04 -3.67
CA GLN A 39 -8.01 -9.25 -4.34
C GLN A 39 -6.47 -9.37 -4.31
N VAL A 40 -5.75 -8.27 -4.61
CA VAL A 40 -4.29 -8.24 -4.52
C VAL A 40 -3.80 -8.54 -3.12
N ARG A 41 -4.37 -7.88 -2.12
CA ARG A 41 -4.00 -8.08 -0.72
C ARG A 41 -4.22 -9.53 -0.26
N ASP A 42 -5.27 -10.17 -0.74
CA ASP A 42 -5.61 -11.54 -0.37
C ASP A 42 -4.63 -12.56 -0.98
N TYR A 43 -4.16 -12.36 -2.21
CA TYR A 43 -3.23 -13.30 -2.86
C TYR A 43 -1.75 -13.02 -2.59
N LEU A 44 -1.34 -11.78 -2.30
CA LEU A 44 0.06 -11.41 -2.08
C LEU A 44 0.81 -12.31 -1.08
N PRO A 45 0.22 -12.74 0.05
CA PRO A 45 0.89 -13.67 0.98
C PRO A 45 1.29 -15.01 0.33
N GLY A 46 0.57 -15.47 -0.70
CA GLY A 46 0.83 -16.73 -1.40
C GLY A 46 1.86 -16.63 -2.53
N CYS A 47 2.15 -15.44 -3.06
CA CYS A 47 3.02 -15.26 -4.23
C CYS A 47 4.29 -14.47 -3.88
N ILE A 48 5.45 -15.13 -3.81
CA ILE A 48 6.74 -14.48 -3.53
C ILE A 48 7.10 -13.47 -4.62
N LYS A 49 7.06 -13.86 -5.90
CA LYS A 49 7.38 -12.99 -7.05
C LYS A 49 6.55 -11.70 -7.05
N CYS A 50 5.26 -11.81 -6.75
CA CYS A 50 4.33 -10.69 -6.71
C CYS A 50 4.65 -9.73 -5.55
N ARG A 51 5.03 -10.24 -4.38
CA ARG A 51 5.48 -9.39 -3.26
C ARG A 51 6.76 -8.66 -3.59
N GLU A 52 7.71 -9.34 -4.22
CA GLU A 52 8.97 -8.72 -4.64
C GLU A 52 8.72 -7.61 -5.67
N ALA A 53 7.85 -7.85 -6.65
CA ALA A 53 7.46 -6.83 -7.64
C ALA A 53 6.79 -5.62 -6.97
N VAL A 54 5.85 -5.84 -6.04
CA VAL A 54 5.22 -4.74 -5.28
C VAL A 54 6.24 -3.97 -4.45
N ALA A 55 7.18 -4.65 -3.77
CA ALA A 55 8.23 -4.01 -3.01
C ALA A 55 9.13 -3.15 -3.91
N GLN A 56 9.53 -3.66 -5.08
CA GLN A 56 10.33 -2.94 -6.06
C GLN A 56 9.62 -1.69 -6.60
N MET A 57 8.29 -1.73 -6.76
CA MET A 57 7.50 -0.58 -7.24
C MET A 57 7.14 0.41 -6.12
N SER A 58 7.10 -0.02 -4.85
CA SER A 58 6.67 0.82 -3.72
C SER A 58 7.66 1.95 -3.42
N GLU A 59 8.96 1.68 -3.54
CA GLU A 59 10.01 2.67 -3.30
C GLU A 59 9.93 3.85 -4.31
N PRO A 60 10.00 3.64 -5.64
CA PRO A 60 9.88 4.75 -6.60
C PRO A 60 8.51 5.43 -6.54
N ALA A 61 7.42 4.70 -6.27
CA ALA A 61 6.11 5.31 -6.05
C ALA A 61 6.12 6.29 -4.86
N GLY A 62 6.78 5.93 -3.76
CA GLY A 62 6.98 6.83 -2.62
C GLY A 62 7.80 8.07 -2.98
N MET A 63 8.80 7.95 -3.85
CA MET A 63 9.64 9.07 -4.28
C MET A 63 8.87 10.14 -5.06
N LEU A 64 7.76 9.78 -5.72
CA LEU A 64 6.89 10.75 -6.42
C LEU A 64 6.28 11.78 -5.47
N SER A 65 6.13 11.46 -4.18
CA SER A 65 5.62 12.43 -3.19
C SER A 65 6.52 13.64 -3.00
N TYR A 66 7.82 13.55 -3.33
CA TYR A 66 8.76 14.67 -3.25
C TYR A 66 8.74 15.57 -4.49
N THR A 67 8.06 15.17 -5.57
CA THR A 67 8.03 15.96 -6.81
C THR A 67 6.87 16.94 -6.87
N VAL A 68 5.95 16.88 -5.90
CA VAL A 68 4.77 17.75 -5.83
C VAL A 68 4.99 18.89 -4.84
N GLU A 69 4.37 20.04 -5.09
CA GLU A 69 4.40 21.16 -4.15
C GLU A 69 3.68 20.75 -2.85
N PRO A 70 4.32 20.87 -1.68
CA PRO A 70 3.69 20.55 -0.40
C PRO A 70 2.51 21.48 -0.11
N VAL A 71 1.43 20.93 0.43
CA VAL A 71 0.28 21.70 0.93
C VAL A 71 0.32 21.73 2.45
N GLU A 72 0.23 22.93 3.03
CA GLU A 72 0.20 23.10 4.49
C GLU A 72 -1.03 22.39 5.08
N PRO A 73 -0.84 21.41 6.00
CA PRO A 73 -1.96 20.74 6.64
C PRO A 73 -2.66 21.65 7.67
N PRO A 74 -3.94 21.40 8.01
CA PRO A 74 -4.61 22.11 9.09
C PRO A 74 -3.87 21.95 10.43
N ASP A 75 -3.71 23.04 11.19
CA ASP A 75 -2.96 23.08 12.46
C ASP A 75 -3.39 21.98 13.46
N GLU A 76 -4.67 21.65 13.51
CA GLU A 76 -5.18 20.66 14.45
C GLU A 76 -4.92 19.22 14.02
N LEU A 77 -4.55 18.96 12.76
CA LEU A 77 -4.33 17.63 12.22
C LEU A 77 -3.19 16.93 12.96
N ARG A 78 -2.07 17.63 13.18
CA ARG A 78 -0.93 17.09 13.92
C ARG A 78 -1.33 16.64 15.33
N ARG A 79 -2.09 17.47 16.04
CA ARG A 79 -2.58 17.16 17.39
C ARG A 79 -3.46 15.91 17.38
N LYS A 80 -4.42 15.83 16.45
CA LYS A 80 -5.36 14.70 16.30
C LYS A 80 -4.63 13.39 16.00
N VAL A 81 -3.67 13.40 15.07
CA VAL A 81 -2.86 12.22 14.71
C VAL A 81 -2.09 11.71 15.92
N LEU A 82 -1.34 12.59 16.60
CA LEU A 82 -0.55 12.21 17.78
C LEU A 82 -1.41 11.71 18.96
N GLU A 83 -2.60 12.29 19.16
CA GLU A 83 -3.55 11.82 20.16
C GLU A 83 -4.08 10.42 19.82
N ARG A 84 -4.42 10.16 18.56
CA ARG A 84 -4.87 8.84 18.10
C ARG A 84 -3.78 7.78 18.25
N SER A 85 -2.56 8.06 17.80
CA SER A 85 -1.45 7.11 17.93
C SER A 85 -1.18 6.74 19.39
N ARG A 86 -1.21 7.71 20.32
CA ARG A 86 -1.05 7.43 21.76
C ARG A 86 -2.12 6.50 22.33
N ARG A 87 -3.36 6.58 21.84
CA ARG A 87 -4.45 5.67 22.26
C ARG A 87 -4.25 4.26 21.71
N GLU A 88 -3.76 4.13 20.48
CA GLU A 88 -3.46 2.83 19.84
C GLU A 88 -2.23 2.15 20.46
N SER A 89 -1.20 2.92 20.84
CA SER A 89 0.02 2.42 21.49
C SER A 89 -0.14 2.10 22.99
N ALA A 90 -1.31 2.32 23.59
CA ALA A 90 -1.57 1.98 24.99
C ALA A 90 -1.71 0.46 25.25
N GLY A 91 -1.57 -0.36 24.21
CA GLY A 91 -1.33 -1.81 24.33
C GLY A 91 0.07 -2.13 24.90
N PRO A 92 0.40 -3.40 25.14
CA PRO A 92 1.73 -3.78 25.59
C PRO A 92 2.79 -3.25 24.62
N PRO A 93 3.95 -2.77 25.10
CA PRO A 93 4.98 -2.21 24.24
C PRO A 93 5.35 -3.22 23.16
N GLY A 94 5.26 -2.81 21.89
CA GLY A 94 5.78 -3.58 20.78
C GLY A 94 7.27 -3.81 20.96
N THR A 95 7.77 -4.97 20.54
CA THR A 95 9.20 -5.29 20.60
C THR A 95 9.99 -4.20 19.89
N PRO A 96 10.98 -3.55 20.54
CA PRO A 96 11.79 -2.55 19.88
C PRO A 96 12.52 -3.19 18.69
N ILE A 97 12.31 -2.63 17.50
CA ILE A 97 13.12 -2.91 16.32
C ILE A 97 14.48 -2.24 16.54
N VAL A 98 15.48 -3.05 16.88
CA VAL A 98 16.88 -2.61 16.95
C VAL A 98 17.33 -2.34 15.52
N GLN A 99 17.54 -1.07 15.18
CA GLN A 99 18.24 -0.71 13.94
C GLN A 99 19.73 -0.79 14.24
N GLU A 100 20.39 -1.83 13.71
CA GLU A 100 21.86 -1.90 13.72
C GLU A 100 22.41 -0.81 12.79
N PRO A 101 23.40 -0.01 13.23
CA PRO A 101 24.07 0.95 12.37
C PRO A 101 24.91 0.22 11.32
N GLU A 102 24.86 0.69 10.08
CA GLU A 102 25.75 0.29 8.98
C GLU A 102 27.19 0.78 9.21
#